data_AF-A0A399QXA5-F1
#
_entry.id   AF-A0A399QXA5-F1
#
_cell.length_a   1.000
_cell.length_b   1.000
_cell.length_c   1.000
_cell.angle_alpha   90.00
_cell.angle_beta   90.00
_cell.angle_gamma   90.00
#
_symmetry.space_group_name_H-M   'P 1'
#
loop_
_entity.id
_entity.type
_entity.pdbx_description
1 polymer ?
#
loop_
_entity_poly.entity_id
_entity_poly.type
_entity_poly.pdbx_seq_one_letter_code
_entity_poly.pdbx_strand_id
1 'polypeptide(L)'
;MPVTPKTALVPLALLLLASGCQGYKSRGACDDDVDRLQGAIRDTTIYLDALRPELRAGFAELHDCDRISEDCDAETWLLRAQNMQRAHQDVRTRFARSVELWSPDACVPHLQNYTLNPPDPATYRGYFFTLDETGHQIDELVDRFARRVG
;
A
#
# COMPACT_ATOMS: atom_id res chain seq x y z
N MET A 1 14.52 60.90 -34.22
CA MET A 1 15.68 60.47 -33.40
C MET A 1 15.60 61.25 -32.11
N PRO A 2 15.65 60.71 -30.87
CA PRO A 2 16.12 59.39 -30.42
C PRO A 2 15.09 58.63 -29.55
N VAL A 3 15.47 57.39 -29.21
CA VAL A 3 14.74 56.37 -28.44
C VAL A 3 15.09 56.49 -26.95
N THR A 4 14.16 56.22 -26.02
CA THR A 4 14.50 55.47 -24.79
C THR A 4 13.26 54.83 -24.18
N PRO A 5 13.32 53.52 -23.84
CA PRO A 5 12.16 52.73 -23.43
C PRO A 5 11.91 52.92 -21.93
N LYS A 6 10.65 53.16 -21.54
CA LYS A 6 10.23 53.00 -20.14
C LYS A 6 10.22 51.51 -19.83
N THR A 7 11.24 51.10 -19.09
CA THR A 7 11.39 49.82 -18.41
C THR A 7 10.08 49.44 -17.73
N ALA A 8 9.35 48.48 -18.30
CA ALA A 8 8.29 47.78 -17.62
C ALA A 8 8.96 46.91 -16.55
N LEU A 9 9.01 47.42 -15.32
CA LEU A 9 9.30 46.62 -14.14
C LEU A 9 8.12 45.66 -13.95
N VAL A 10 8.25 44.47 -14.51
CA VAL A 10 7.46 43.30 -14.14
C VAL A 10 7.78 43.00 -12.68
N PRO A 11 6.81 43.05 -11.74
CA PRO A 11 7.05 42.47 -10.44
C PRO A 11 6.97 40.95 -10.62
N LEU A 12 8.12 40.34 -10.89
CA LEU A 12 8.41 38.94 -10.57
C LEU A 12 8.37 38.81 -9.03
N ALA A 13 7.17 38.75 -8.46
CA ALA A 13 6.97 38.63 -7.01
C ALA A 13 5.72 37.82 -6.66
N LEU A 14 5.51 36.69 -7.34
CA LEU A 14 4.43 35.73 -7.02
C LEU A 14 4.91 34.27 -7.15
N LEU A 15 6.11 34.00 -6.66
CA LEU A 15 6.68 32.64 -6.53
C LEU A 15 6.98 32.27 -5.07
N LEU A 16 6.18 32.75 -4.11
CA LEU A 16 6.41 32.51 -2.67
C LEU A 16 5.21 31.94 -1.89
N LEU A 17 4.34 31.14 -2.51
CA LEU A 17 3.23 30.46 -1.78
C LEU A 17 3.11 28.96 -2.10
N ALA A 18 4.23 28.27 -2.37
CA ALA A 18 4.21 26.81 -2.60
C ALA A 18 4.81 25.99 -1.46
N SER A 19 4.97 26.56 -0.27
CA SER A 19 5.40 25.82 0.92
C SER A 19 4.75 26.41 2.18
N GLY A 20 3.70 25.75 2.68
CA GLY A 20 3.33 25.88 4.10
C GLY A 20 1.92 26.32 4.46
N CYS A 21 0.93 26.29 3.57
CA CYS A 21 -0.47 26.19 4.01
C CYS A 21 -0.90 24.73 3.87
N GLN A 22 -0.54 23.87 4.83
CA GLN A 22 -1.24 22.60 5.01
C GLN A 22 -2.65 22.97 5.49
N GLY A 23 -3.54 23.29 4.55
CA GLY A 23 -4.92 23.64 4.86
C GLY A 23 -5.58 22.47 5.57
N TYR A 24 -6.35 22.75 6.62
CA TYR A 24 -7.20 21.74 7.23
C TYR A 24 -8.15 21.17 6.16
N LYS A 25 -8.31 19.85 6.17
CA LYS A 25 -9.30 19.19 5.32
C LYS A 25 -10.70 19.58 5.76
N SER A 26 -11.66 19.51 4.83
CA SER A 26 -13.07 19.58 5.22
C SER A 26 -13.43 18.35 6.07
N ARG A 27 -14.44 18.48 6.92
CA ARG A 27 -14.99 17.36 7.68
C ARG A 27 -15.31 16.15 6.78
N GLY A 28 -16.03 16.38 5.68
CA GLY A 28 -16.43 15.31 4.77
C GLY A 28 -15.23 14.55 4.19
N ALA A 29 -14.14 15.27 3.86
CA ALA A 29 -12.91 14.61 3.41
C ALA A 29 -12.26 13.77 4.52
N CYS A 30 -12.27 14.24 5.78
CA CYS A 30 -11.80 13.46 6.92
C CYS A 30 -12.67 12.21 7.18
N ASP A 31 -14.00 12.34 7.09
CA ASP A 31 -14.95 11.22 7.21
C ASP A 31 -14.67 10.18 6.09
N ASP A 32 -14.57 10.61 4.83
CA ASP A 32 -14.25 9.74 3.68
C ASP A 32 -12.90 9.04 3.82
N ASP A 33 -11.89 9.71 4.38
CA ASP A 33 -10.57 9.14 4.60
C ASP A 33 -10.59 8.08 5.72
N VAL A 34 -11.36 8.30 6.80
CA VAL A 34 -11.58 7.28 7.85
C VAL A 34 -12.27 6.05 7.26
N ASP A 35 -13.35 6.26 6.50
CA ASP A 35 -14.10 5.17 5.88
C ASP A 35 -13.22 4.38 4.90
N ARG A 36 -12.39 5.08 4.11
CA ARG A 36 -11.42 4.44 3.21
C ARG A 36 -10.40 3.62 3.98
N LEU A 37 -9.87 4.14 5.08
CA LEU A 37 -8.89 3.42 5.90
C LEU A 37 -9.50 2.18 6.56
N GLN A 38 -10.72 2.28 7.08
CA GLN A 38 -11.45 1.13 7.63
C GLN A 38 -11.75 0.08 6.55
N GLY A 39 -12.14 0.53 5.35
CA GLY A 39 -12.32 -0.33 4.18
C GLY A 39 -11.04 -1.06 3.79
N ALA A 40 -9.93 -0.34 3.70
CA ALA A 40 -8.62 -0.93 3.39
C ALA A 40 -8.20 -1.98 4.43
N ILE A 41 -8.40 -1.72 5.72
CA ILE A 41 -8.16 -2.71 6.78
C ILE A 41 -9.01 -3.98 6.58
N ARG A 42 -10.31 -3.82 6.30
CA ARG A 42 -11.21 -4.95 6.05
C ARG A 42 -10.77 -5.77 4.84
N ASP A 43 -10.48 -5.11 3.73
CA ASP A 43 -10.06 -5.76 2.49
C ASP A 43 -8.72 -6.48 2.66
N THR A 44 -7.76 -5.85 3.35
CA THR A 44 -6.48 -6.49 3.69
C THR A 44 -6.66 -7.70 4.59
N THR A 45 -7.58 -7.65 5.57
CA THR A 45 -7.89 -8.80 6.44
C THR A 45 -8.41 -9.98 5.62
N ILE A 46 -9.41 -9.73 4.77
CA ILE A 46 -10.02 -10.75 3.91
C ILE A 46 -8.96 -11.36 2.98
N TYR A 47 -8.11 -10.52 2.38
CA TYR A 47 -7.01 -10.96 1.53
C TYR A 47 -6.03 -11.87 2.29
N LEU A 48 -5.55 -11.45 3.46
CA LEU A 48 -4.60 -12.23 4.26
C LEU A 48 -5.18 -13.56 4.71
N ASP A 49 -6.47 -13.58 5.10
CA ASP A 49 -7.16 -14.82 5.48
C ASP A 49 -7.30 -15.79 4.31
N ALA A 50 -7.62 -15.28 3.10
CA ALA A 50 -7.71 -16.09 1.89
C ALA A 50 -6.34 -16.59 1.40
N LEU A 51 -5.27 -15.82 1.62
CA LEU A 51 -3.93 -16.16 1.16
C LEU A 51 -3.23 -17.22 2.03
N ARG A 52 -3.50 -17.26 3.35
CA ARG A 52 -2.88 -18.24 4.25
C ARG A 52 -2.94 -19.70 3.77
N PRO A 53 -4.10 -20.25 3.34
CA PRO A 53 -4.14 -21.63 2.84
C PRO A 53 -3.32 -21.81 1.55
N GLU A 54 -3.29 -20.81 0.66
CA GLU A 54 -2.50 -20.85 -0.57
C GLU A 54 -0.99 -20.90 -0.28
N LEU A 55 -0.50 -20.08 0.67
CA LEU A 55 0.89 -20.12 1.12
C LEU A 55 1.26 -21.47 1.70
N ARG A 56 0.41 -22.04 2.57
CA ARG A 56 0.64 -23.36 3.16
C ARG A 56 0.71 -24.44 2.08
N ALA A 57 -0.18 -24.40 1.10
CA ALA A 57 -0.19 -25.34 0.00
C ALA A 57 1.06 -25.20 -0.88
N GLY A 58 1.51 -23.97 -1.15
CA GLY A 58 2.73 -23.73 -1.92
C GLY A 58 3.98 -24.24 -1.21
N PHE A 59 4.12 -24.03 0.10
CA PHE A 59 5.25 -24.57 0.86
C PHE A 59 5.19 -26.09 1.03
N ALA A 60 4.00 -26.68 1.12
CA ALA A 60 3.83 -28.12 1.13
C ALA A 60 4.29 -28.72 -0.21
N GLU A 61 3.86 -28.15 -1.33
CA GLU A 61 4.35 -28.59 -2.64
C GLU A 61 5.87 -28.41 -2.76
N LEU A 62 6.43 -27.26 -2.35
CA LEU A 62 7.89 -27.07 -2.39
C LEU A 62 8.64 -28.19 -1.67
N HIS A 63 8.10 -28.68 -0.55
CA HIS A 63 8.67 -29.79 0.20
C HIS A 63 8.52 -31.12 -0.54
N ASP A 64 7.40 -31.35 -1.21
CA ASP A 64 7.18 -32.55 -2.03
C ASP A 64 8.10 -32.55 -3.26
N CYS A 65 8.31 -31.38 -3.89
CA CYS A 65 9.31 -31.18 -4.94
C CYS A 65 10.77 -31.39 -4.47
N ASP A 66 11.05 -31.30 -3.17
CA ASP A 66 12.37 -31.64 -2.61
C ASP A 66 12.56 -33.15 -2.41
N ARG A 67 11.48 -33.94 -2.47
CA ARG A 67 11.52 -35.39 -2.32
C ARG A 67 11.70 -36.06 -3.69
N ILE A 68 12.77 -36.85 -3.82
CA ILE A 68 13.17 -37.57 -5.04
C ILE A 68 12.07 -38.48 -5.62
N SER A 69 11.10 -38.89 -4.79
CA SER A 69 10.08 -39.87 -5.13
C SER A 69 8.77 -39.31 -5.69
N GLU A 70 8.61 -37.98 -5.75
CA GLU A 70 7.32 -37.35 -6.06
C GLU A 70 7.40 -36.48 -7.31
N ASP A 71 6.40 -36.62 -8.19
CA ASP A 71 6.19 -35.70 -9.30
C ASP A 71 5.72 -34.36 -8.74
N CYS A 72 6.36 -33.28 -9.17
CA CYS A 72 6.10 -31.93 -8.67
C CYS A 72 5.70 -31.02 -9.83
N ASP A 73 4.61 -30.24 -9.64
CA ASP A 73 4.12 -29.31 -10.65
C ASP A 73 4.73 -27.92 -10.46
N ALA A 74 6.07 -27.84 -10.55
CA ALA A 74 6.84 -26.64 -10.26
C ALA A 74 6.46 -25.45 -11.15
N GLU A 75 6.13 -25.71 -12.43
CA GLU A 75 5.72 -24.66 -13.37
C GLU A 75 4.36 -24.04 -13.00
N THR A 76 3.36 -24.87 -12.70
CA THR A 76 2.05 -24.37 -12.25
C THR A 76 2.18 -23.59 -10.95
N TRP A 77 2.98 -24.10 -10.01
CA TRP A 77 3.19 -23.41 -8.74
C TRP A 77 3.99 -22.12 -8.87
N LEU A 78 4.95 -22.04 -9.80
CA LEU A 78 5.62 -20.78 -10.12
C LEU A 78 4.62 -19.73 -10.62
N LEU A 79 3.71 -20.10 -11.53
CA LEU A 79 2.68 -19.19 -12.05
C LEU A 79 1.72 -18.74 -10.94
N ARG A 80 1.30 -19.66 -10.05
CA ARG A 80 0.47 -19.33 -8.87
C ARG A 80 1.20 -18.36 -7.93
N ALA A 81 2.46 -18.62 -7.62
CA ALA A 81 3.27 -17.76 -6.75
C ALA A 81 3.44 -16.35 -7.34
N GLN A 82 3.69 -16.23 -8.65
CA GLN A 82 3.75 -14.92 -9.33
C GLN A 82 2.40 -14.19 -9.32
N ASN A 83 1.28 -14.91 -9.46
CA ASN A 83 -0.04 -14.31 -9.33
C ASN A 83 -0.29 -13.81 -7.90
N MET A 84 0.11 -14.58 -6.88
CA MET A 84 0.08 -14.15 -5.48
C MET A 84 0.92 -12.88 -5.28
N GLN A 85 2.11 -12.82 -5.86
CA GLN A 85 3.01 -11.65 -5.76
C GLN A 85 2.37 -10.38 -6.32
N ARG A 86 1.77 -10.45 -7.51
CA ARG A 86 1.08 -9.30 -8.11
C ARG A 86 -0.14 -8.86 -7.28
N ALA A 87 -0.95 -9.81 -6.83
CA ALA A 87 -2.10 -9.51 -5.97
C ALA A 87 -1.66 -8.88 -4.64
N HIS A 88 -0.55 -9.36 -4.06
CA HIS A 88 0.03 -8.84 -2.85
C HIS A 88 0.48 -7.38 -3.00
N GLN A 89 1.22 -7.08 -4.06
CA GLN A 89 1.69 -5.72 -4.36
C GLN A 89 0.52 -4.75 -4.55
N ASP A 90 -0.56 -5.16 -5.21
CA ASP A 90 -1.76 -4.34 -5.37
C ASP A 90 -2.42 -4.03 -4.03
N VAL A 91 -2.64 -5.04 -3.18
CA VAL A 91 -3.22 -4.85 -1.84
C VAL A 91 -2.33 -3.96 -0.98
N ARG A 92 -1.01 -4.20 -0.97
CA ARG A 92 -0.04 -3.41 -0.21
C ARG A 92 -0.01 -1.95 -0.67
N THR A 93 -0.12 -1.69 -1.97
CA THR A 93 -0.17 -0.35 -2.55
C THR A 93 -1.46 0.37 -2.17
N ARG A 94 -2.62 -0.29 -2.31
CA ARG A 94 -3.92 0.29 -1.92
C ARG A 94 -3.99 0.59 -0.42
N PHE A 95 -3.47 -0.30 0.41
CA PHE A 95 -3.39 -0.09 1.85
C PHE A 95 -2.50 1.10 2.20
N ALA A 96 -1.29 1.17 1.62
CA ALA A 96 -0.37 2.30 1.80
C ALA A 96 -1.03 3.63 1.44
N ARG A 97 -1.69 3.67 0.28
CA ARG A 97 -2.36 4.88 -0.20
C ARG A 97 -3.47 5.34 0.74
N SER A 98 -4.21 4.39 1.32
CA SER A 98 -5.28 4.72 2.28
C SER A 98 -4.72 5.33 3.57
N VAL A 99 -3.59 4.82 4.05
CA VAL A 99 -2.89 5.38 5.22
C VAL A 99 -2.28 6.76 4.93
N GLU A 100 -1.65 6.93 3.77
CA GLU A 100 -1.11 8.23 3.34
C GLU A 100 -2.20 9.31 3.25
N LEU A 101 -3.36 8.93 2.68
CA LEU A 101 -4.46 9.86 2.50
C LEU A 101 -5.06 10.29 3.84
N TRP A 102 -5.11 9.42 4.86
CA TRP A 102 -5.69 9.77 6.17
C TRP A 102 -5.14 11.08 6.76
N SER A 103 -3.81 11.27 6.78
CA SER A 103 -3.14 12.52 7.21
C SER A 103 -3.82 13.18 8.43
N PRO A 104 -3.70 12.59 9.64
CA PRO A 104 -4.48 13.00 10.82
C PRO A 104 -4.26 14.45 11.22
N ASP A 105 -3.07 15.01 10.98
CA ASP A 105 -2.73 16.40 11.29
C ASP A 105 -3.63 17.40 10.54
N ALA A 106 -4.06 17.06 9.32
CA ALA A 106 -4.97 17.89 8.54
C ALA A 106 -6.43 17.81 9.02
N CYS A 107 -6.74 16.88 9.93
CA CYS A 107 -8.08 16.65 10.49
C CYS A 107 -8.21 17.06 11.97
N VAL A 108 -7.17 17.64 12.59
CA VAL A 108 -7.14 18.04 14.01
C VAL A 108 -8.38 18.82 14.46
N PRO A 109 -8.89 19.85 13.73
CA PRO A 109 -10.09 20.57 14.14
C PRO A 109 -11.36 19.72 14.22
N HIS A 110 -11.37 18.58 13.51
CA HIS A 110 -12.51 17.70 13.40
C HIS A 110 -12.44 16.49 14.34
N LEU A 111 -11.23 16.05 14.70
CA LEU A 111 -11.01 14.90 15.60
C LEU A 111 -11.62 15.10 16.99
N GLN A 112 -11.55 16.31 17.54
CA GLN A 112 -12.04 16.61 18.90
C GLN A 112 -13.54 16.95 18.94
N ASN A 113 -14.08 17.52 17.86
CA ASN A 113 -15.41 18.13 17.85
C ASN A 113 -16.51 17.26 17.23
N TYR A 114 -16.16 16.27 16.40
CA TYR A 114 -17.13 15.61 15.51
C TYR A 114 -17.16 14.08 15.58
N THR A 115 -16.63 13.45 16.64
CA THR A 115 -16.67 11.99 16.84
C THR A 115 -16.15 11.17 15.64
N LEU A 116 -15.10 11.66 14.97
CA LEU A 116 -14.33 10.83 14.05
C LEU A 116 -13.78 9.62 14.81
N ASN A 117 -13.91 8.42 14.26
CA ASN A 117 -13.40 7.19 14.85
C ASN A 117 -12.37 6.51 13.94
N PRO A 118 -11.20 7.14 13.73
CA PRO A 118 -10.14 6.54 12.94
C PRO A 118 -9.58 5.28 13.62
N PRO A 119 -9.16 4.28 12.84
CA PRO A 119 -8.39 3.16 13.39
C PRO A 119 -7.13 3.64 14.13
N ASP A 120 -6.81 2.96 15.24
CA ASP A 120 -5.59 3.25 16.01
C ASP A 120 -4.34 3.07 15.13
N PRO A 121 -3.33 3.96 15.21
CA PRO A 121 -2.08 3.82 14.48
C PRO A 121 -1.36 2.47 14.60
N ALA A 122 -1.46 1.81 15.74
CA ALA A 122 -0.94 0.46 15.95
C ALA A 122 -1.64 -0.57 15.04
N THR A 123 -2.92 -0.37 14.72
CA THR A 123 -3.70 -1.26 13.86
C THR A 123 -3.08 -1.32 12.46
N TYR A 124 -2.95 -0.18 11.78
CA TYR A 124 -2.41 -0.19 10.42
C TYR A 124 -0.90 -0.47 10.38
N ARG A 125 -0.14 -0.17 11.44
CA ARG A 125 1.25 -0.64 11.58
C ARG A 125 1.33 -2.17 11.64
N GLY A 126 0.43 -2.81 12.37
CA GLY A 126 0.33 -4.27 12.42
C GLY A 126 0.06 -4.88 11.04
N TYR A 127 -0.85 -4.29 10.27
CA TYR A 127 -1.10 -4.73 8.89
C TYR A 127 0.11 -4.55 7.97
N PHE A 128 0.86 -3.46 8.07
CA PHE A 128 2.10 -3.32 7.30
C PHE A 128 3.11 -4.43 7.64
N PHE A 129 3.31 -4.72 8.93
CA PHE A 129 4.19 -5.80 9.35
C PHE A 129 3.75 -7.15 8.76
N THR A 130 2.46 -7.50 8.89
CA THR A 130 1.94 -8.76 8.35
C THR A 130 2.01 -8.81 6.83
N LEU A 131 1.73 -7.71 6.13
CA LEU A 131 1.88 -7.63 4.68
C LEU A 131 3.34 -7.84 4.27
N ASP A 132 4.29 -7.17 4.92
CA ASP A 132 5.71 -7.28 4.56
C ASP A 132 6.23 -8.72 4.82
N GLU A 133 5.86 -9.36 5.94
CA GLU A 133 6.18 -10.77 6.21
C GLU A 133 5.57 -11.71 5.16
N THR A 134 4.31 -11.47 4.80
CA THR A 134 3.60 -12.23 3.76
C THR A 134 4.28 -12.06 2.39
N GLY A 135 4.72 -10.85 2.06
CA GLY A 135 5.46 -10.56 0.84
C GLY A 135 6.74 -11.39 0.75
N HIS A 136 7.52 -11.47 1.83
CA HIS A 136 8.71 -12.31 1.89
C HIS A 136 8.43 -13.79 1.67
N GLN A 137 7.34 -14.32 2.24
CA GLN A 137 6.93 -15.72 2.01
C GLN A 137 6.57 -15.99 0.55
N ILE A 138 5.89 -15.05 -0.11
CA ILE A 138 5.57 -15.16 -1.53
C ILE A 138 6.84 -15.09 -2.38
N ASP A 139 7.73 -14.16 -2.08
CA ASP A 139 9.00 -14.02 -2.80
C ASP A 139 9.85 -15.29 -2.68
N GLU A 140 9.88 -15.92 -1.49
CA GLU A 140 10.53 -17.22 -1.29
C GLU A 140 9.90 -18.30 -2.18
N LEU A 141 8.57 -18.40 -2.24
CA LEU A 141 7.88 -19.36 -3.11
C LEU A 141 8.26 -19.16 -4.58
N VAL A 142 8.17 -17.92 -5.07
CA VAL A 142 8.52 -17.57 -6.46
C VAL A 142 9.97 -17.99 -6.76
N ASP A 143 10.90 -17.60 -5.90
CA ASP A 143 12.32 -17.86 -6.06
C ASP A 143 12.65 -19.37 -6.02
N ARG A 144 12.05 -20.12 -5.08
CA ARG A 144 12.28 -21.56 -4.95
C ARG A 144 11.65 -22.38 -6.08
N PHE A 145 10.47 -22.01 -6.58
CA PHE A 145 9.90 -22.68 -7.75
C PHE A 145 10.63 -22.31 -9.04
N ALA A 146 11.04 -21.05 -9.22
CA ALA A 146 11.82 -20.62 -10.38
C ALA A 146 13.12 -21.42 -10.54
N ARG A 147 13.85 -21.63 -9.45
CA ARG A 147 15.06 -22.47 -9.45
C ARG A 147 14.83 -23.93 -9.88
N ARG A 148 13.62 -24.46 -9.70
CA ARG A 148 13.29 -25.82 -10.12
C ARG A 148 12.88 -25.92 -11.58
N VAL A 149 12.27 -24.86 -12.11
CA VAL A 149 11.86 -24.81 -13.52
C VAL A 149 13.08 -24.62 -14.44
N GLY A 150 14.06 -23.81 -14.04
CA GLY A 150 15.32 -23.60 -14.78
C GLY A 150 15.54 -22.18 -15.28
#